data_AF-A0A969CVP1-F1
#
_entry.id   AF-A0A969CVP1-F1
#
_cell.length_a   1.000
_cell.length_b   1.000
_cell.length_c   1.000
_cell.angle_alpha   90.00
_cell.angle_beta   90.00
_cell.angle_gamma   90.00
#
_symmetry.space_group_name_H-M   'P 1'
#
loop_
_entity.id
_entity.type
_entity.pdbx_description
1 polymer ?
#
loop_
_entity_poly.entity_id
_entity_poly.type
_entity_poly.pdbx_seq_one_letter_code
_entity_poly.pdbx_strand_id
1 'polypeptide(L)'
;MQPSVLFCGRDRWGKVKPGDTIEYTIYFLNAGGSNANNVRICDRIIDSQKFLSGSSIQLQKNNAIPTALTSEAGDDRATLYASSSDPAITNCNFTGIPTQDNGAIVVDVTGASNPVWTTLLGSTGPGTTDTYGFVRFTTKVNP
;
A
#
# COMPACT_ATOMS: atom_id res chain seq x y z
N MET A 1 7.54 -21.58 -7.23
CA MET A 1 6.20 -21.29 -6.68
C MET A 1 5.67 -20.09 -7.42
N GLN A 2 4.67 -20.28 -8.28
CA GLN A 2 4.08 -19.23 -9.09
C GLN A 2 3.00 -18.53 -8.26
N PRO A 3 2.99 -17.19 -8.13
CA PRO A 3 1.94 -16.51 -7.38
C PRO A 3 0.61 -16.62 -8.15
N SER A 4 -0.41 -17.13 -7.46
CA SER A 4 -1.79 -17.18 -7.97
C SER A 4 -2.48 -15.86 -7.68
N VAL A 5 -2.84 -15.10 -8.71
CA VAL A 5 -3.67 -13.90 -8.58
C VAL A 5 -5.13 -14.33 -8.80
N LEU A 6 -5.95 -14.31 -7.75
CA LEU A 6 -7.39 -14.59 -7.84
C LEU A 6 -8.15 -13.27 -7.98
N PHE A 7 -8.51 -12.91 -9.21
CA PHE A 7 -9.52 -11.87 -9.47
C PHE A 7 -10.91 -12.52 -9.49
N CYS A 8 -11.77 -12.24 -8.51
CA CYS A 8 -13.20 -12.56 -8.60
C CYS A 8 -13.99 -11.27 -8.84
N GLY A 9 -14.03 -10.84 -10.10
CA GLY A 9 -15.07 -9.93 -10.61
C GLY A 9 -16.29 -10.75 -11.03
N ARG A 10 -17.50 -10.21 -10.84
CA ARG A 10 -18.78 -10.88 -11.13
C ARG A 10 -19.12 -10.92 -12.63
N ASP A 11 -18.14 -10.86 -13.51
CA ASP A 11 -18.32 -11.19 -14.91
C ASP A 11 -17.13 -11.98 -15.46
N ARG A 12 -17.48 -13.05 -16.15
CA ARG A 12 -16.56 -13.90 -16.89
C ARG A 12 -15.81 -12.98 -17.86
N TRP A 13 -14.50 -13.19 -18.04
CA TRP A 13 -13.54 -12.50 -18.94
C TRP A 13 -12.53 -11.53 -18.31
N GLY A 14 -12.57 -11.24 -17.01
CA GLY A 14 -11.46 -10.56 -16.32
C GLY A 14 -11.12 -9.17 -16.87
N LYS A 15 -12.09 -8.49 -17.49
CA LYS A 15 -11.94 -7.11 -17.94
C LYS A 15 -12.46 -6.18 -16.86
N VAL A 16 -11.58 -5.31 -16.40
CA VAL A 16 -11.94 -4.19 -15.52
C VAL A 16 -12.87 -3.24 -16.26
N LYS A 17 -14.02 -2.92 -15.67
CA LYS A 17 -15.04 -2.03 -16.21
C LYS A 17 -15.19 -0.77 -15.37
N PRO A 18 -15.69 0.32 -15.96
CA PRO A 18 -16.15 1.47 -15.20
C PRO A 18 -17.10 1.06 -14.07
N GLY A 19 -16.86 1.56 -12.87
CA GLY A 19 -17.62 1.19 -11.69
C GLY A 19 -17.22 -0.14 -11.03
N ASP A 20 -16.15 -0.80 -11.46
CA ASP A 20 -15.60 -1.95 -10.71
C ASP A 20 -14.86 -1.50 -9.46
N THR A 21 -14.77 -2.41 -8.49
CA THR A 21 -13.96 -2.25 -7.29
C THR A 21 -12.72 -3.14 -7.42
N ILE A 22 -11.54 -2.58 -7.20
CA ILE A 22 -10.26 -3.30 -7.31
C ILE A 22 -9.56 -3.28 -5.96
N GLU A 23 -9.23 -4.45 -5.44
CA GLU A 23 -8.37 -4.62 -4.25
C GLU A 23 -6.92 -4.83 -4.70
N TYR A 24 -6.01 -3.99 -4.19
CA TYR A 24 -4.58 -4.11 -4.41
C TYR A 24 -3.92 -4.69 -3.17
N THR A 25 -2.94 -5.59 -3.37
CA THR A 25 -2.05 -6.05 -2.29
C THR A 25 -0.60 -5.94 -2.74
N ILE A 26 0.17 -5.12 -2.02
CA ILE A 26 1.60 -4.88 -2.24
C ILE A 26 2.37 -5.64 -1.17
N TYR A 27 3.18 -6.62 -1.57
CA TYR A 27 4.04 -7.37 -0.68
C TYR A 27 5.42 -6.73 -0.58
N PHE A 28 6.01 -6.71 0.61
CA PHE A 28 7.36 -6.21 0.85
C PHE A 28 8.17 -7.19 1.70
N LEU A 29 9.49 -7.17 1.51
CA LEU A 29 10.48 -7.99 2.23
C LEU A 29 11.81 -7.24 2.34
N ASN A 30 12.36 -7.16 3.54
CA ASN A 30 13.76 -6.81 3.75
C ASN A 30 14.63 -8.06 3.61
N ALA A 31 15.21 -8.24 2.42
CA ALA A 31 16.10 -9.35 2.10
C ALA A 31 17.56 -9.12 2.58
N GLY A 32 17.88 -7.92 3.07
CA GLY A 32 19.22 -7.61 3.58
C GLY A 32 19.43 -8.10 5.01
N GLY A 33 20.69 -8.34 5.40
CA GLY A 33 21.03 -8.77 6.77
C GLY A 33 20.97 -7.66 7.82
N SER A 34 20.69 -6.42 7.42
CA SER A 34 20.59 -5.25 8.32
C SER A 34 19.14 -4.79 8.44
N ASN A 35 18.78 -4.23 9.60
CA ASN A 35 17.46 -3.67 9.83
C ASN A 35 17.23 -2.45 8.94
N ALA A 36 16.08 -2.40 8.27
CA ALA A 36 15.64 -1.25 7.51
C ALA A 36 14.82 -0.31 8.40
N ASN A 37 15.10 0.99 8.27
CA ASN A 37 14.42 2.08 8.95
C ASN A 37 13.88 3.06 7.90
N ASN A 38 12.90 3.87 8.28
CA ASN A 38 12.25 4.84 7.38
C ASN A 38 11.74 4.21 6.08
N VAL A 39 11.22 2.98 6.17
CA VAL A 39 10.60 2.26 5.06
C VAL A 39 9.20 2.80 4.82
N ARG A 40 8.94 3.23 3.59
CA ARG A 40 7.67 3.79 3.14
C ARG A 40 7.25 3.13 1.82
N ILE A 41 5.97 2.88 1.68
CA ILE A 41 5.35 2.44 0.43
C ILE A 41 4.49 3.60 -0.08
N CYS A 42 4.71 3.99 -1.33
CA CYS A 42 3.96 5.06 -1.98
C CYS A 42 3.39 4.52 -3.28
N ASP A 43 2.07 4.59 -3.42
CA ASP A 43 1.37 4.13 -4.61
C ASP A 43 0.52 5.28 -5.16
N ARG A 44 0.67 5.56 -6.45
CA ARG A 44 -0.09 6.61 -7.13
C ARG A 44 -1.37 6.04 -7.69
N ILE A 45 -2.48 6.70 -7.39
CA ILE A 45 -3.76 6.38 -8.00
C ILE A 45 -3.83 7.10 -9.35
N ILE A 46 -3.98 6.33 -10.42
CA ILE A 46 -4.15 6.87 -11.78
C ILE A 46 -5.53 7.49 -11.98
N ASP A 47 -5.66 8.41 -12.95
CA ASP A 47 -6.90 9.17 -13.24
C ASP A 47 -8.15 8.32 -13.51
N SER A 48 -7.99 7.10 -14.01
CA SER A 48 -9.13 6.21 -14.29
C SER A 48 -9.66 5.50 -13.04
N GLN A 49 -9.06 5.73 -11.88
CA GLN A 49 -9.41 5.10 -10.62
C GLN A 49 -9.42 6.12 -9.49
N LYS A 50 -10.10 5.82 -8.39
CA LYS A 50 -10.09 6.62 -7.15
C LYS A 50 -10.03 5.70 -5.94
N PHE A 51 -9.47 6.18 -4.84
CA PHE A 51 -9.58 5.45 -3.57
C PHE A 51 -11.05 5.22 -3.21
N LEU A 52 -11.39 4.02 -2.72
CA LEU A 52 -12.75 3.72 -2.30
C LEU A 52 -13.00 4.32 -0.91
N SER A 53 -13.64 5.48 -0.85
CA SER A 53 -13.99 6.14 0.42
C SER A 53 -14.76 5.19 1.35
N GLY A 54 -14.41 5.22 2.64
CA GLY A 54 -14.97 4.33 3.65
C GLY A 54 -14.36 2.91 3.67
N SER A 55 -13.44 2.59 2.75
CA SER A 55 -12.58 1.41 2.89
C SER A 55 -11.36 1.73 3.75
N SER A 56 -10.82 0.71 4.42
CA SER A 56 -9.57 0.84 5.18
C SER A 56 -8.36 0.48 4.34
N ILE A 57 -7.21 1.03 4.75
CA ILE A 57 -5.90 0.60 4.27
C ILE A 57 -5.40 -0.44 5.28
N GLN A 58 -5.00 -1.62 4.82
CA GLN A 58 -4.54 -2.69 5.69
C GLN A 58 -3.02 -2.78 5.66
N LEU A 59 -2.40 -2.76 6.83
CA LEU A 59 -0.98 -2.99 6.99
C LEU A 59 -0.75 -4.25 7.83
N GLN A 60 0.01 -5.19 7.28
CA GLN A 60 0.40 -6.41 7.97
C GLN A 60 1.93 -6.51 7.99
N LYS A 61 2.50 -6.92 9.12
CA LYS A 61 3.87 -7.38 9.24
C LYS A 61 3.85 -8.84 9.65
N ASN A 62 4.69 -9.66 9.02
CA ASN A 62 4.72 -11.11 9.23
C ASN A 62 3.31 -11.70 9.01
N ASN A 63 2.95 -12.77 9.72
CA ASN A 63 1.63 -13.41 9.68
C ASN A 63 0.66 -12.85 10.74
N ALA A 64 0.88 -11.62 11.24
CA ALA A 64 0.01 -11.00 12.23
C ALA A 64 -1.40 -10.71 11.68
N ILE A 65 -2.38 -10.37 12.52
CA ILE A 65 -3.66 -9.86 11.99
C ILE A 65 -3.40 -8.50 11.30
N PRO A 66 -3.88 -8.28 10.06
CA PRO A 66 -3.73 -6.99 9.41
C PRO A 66 -4.36 -5.87 10.24
N THR A 67 -3.62 -4.79 10.44
CA THR A 67 -4.12 -3.60 11.11
C THR A 67 -4.87 -2.74 10.11
N ALA A 68 -6.11 -2.38 10.44
CA ALA A 68 -6.88 -1.43 9.65
C ALA A 68 -6.44 0.00 10.00
N LEU A 69 -5.94 0.71 8.99
CA LEU A 69 -5.54 2.10 9.01
C LEU A 69 -6.60 2.94 8.28
N THR A 70 -6.69 4.21 8.64
CA THR A 70 -7.55 5.18 7.97
C THR A 70 -6.82 5.84 6.80
N SER A 71 -7.53 6.66 6.04
CA SER A 71 -6.96 7.45 4.94
C SER A 71 -6.58 8.87 5.38
N GLU A 72 -6.81 9.22 6.65
CA GLU A 72 -6.64 10.57 7.15
C GLU A 72 -5.17 10.91 7.40
N ALA A 73 -4.83 12.20 7.33
CA ALA A 73 -3.46 12.63 7.54
C ALA A 73 -3.13 12.68 9.04
N GLY A 74 -2.11 11.92 9.46
CA GLY A 74 -1.46 12.07 10.75
C GLY A 74 -2.18 11.43 11.95
N ASP A 75 -3.27 10.69 11.74
CA ASP A 75 -3.90 9.90 12.81
C ASP A 75 -3.20 8.54 13.01
N ASP A 76 -2.79 7.89 11.92
CA ASP A 76 -2.04 6.65 11.92
C ASP A 76 -0.84 6.65 10.95
N ARG A 77 -0.62 5.54 10.23
CA ARG A 77 0.52 5.31 9.33
C ARG A 77 0.17 5.42 7.86
N ALA A 78 -1.11 5.47 7.53
CA ALA A 78 -1.55 5.60 6.17
C ALA A 78 -2.10 7.01 5.95
N THR A 79 -1.89 7.55 4.76
CA THR A 79 -2.47 8.83 4.37
C THR A 79 -2.79 8.78 2.89
N LEU A 80 -4.00 9.23 2.56
CA LEU A 80 -4.39 9.50 1.19
C LEU A 80 -4.13 10.98 0.89
N TYR A 81 -3.23 11.22 -0.05
CA TYR A 81 -2.98 12.56 -0.59
C TYR A 81 -3.86 12.79 -1.81
N ALA A 82 -4.37 14.01 -1.94
CA ALA A 82 -5.19 14.41 -3.09
C ALA A 82 -4.37 14.51 -4.39
N SER A 83 -3.05 14.64 -4.30
CA SER A 83 -2.13 14.64 -5.44
C SER A 83 -0.85 13.91 -5.06
N SER A 84 -0.30 13.13 -5.99
CA SER A 84 1.03 12.53 -5.87
C SER A 84 2.17 13.55 -5.96
N SER A 85 1.88 14.81 -6.30
CA SER A 85 2.84 15.92 -6.28
C SER A 85 2.80 16.75 -4.99
N ASP A 86 1.99 16.35 -4.01
CA ASP A 86 1.87 17.08 -2.74
C ASP A 86 3.25 17.21 -2.04
N PRO A 87 3.67 18.43 -1.65
CA PRO A 87 4.99 18.67 -1.07
C PRO A 87 5.20 18.02 0.29
N ALA A 88 4.13 17.63 1.00
CA ALA A 88 4.24 16.88 2.25
C ALA A 88 4.66 15.41 2.01
N ILE A 89 4.51 14.91 0.78
CA ILE A 89 5.01 13.59 0.41
C ILE A 89 6.53 13.64 0.30
N THR A 90 7.19 13.05 1.28
CA THR A 90 8.65 12.90 1.34
C THR A 90 9.07 11.46 1.08
N ASN A 91 10.29 11.24 0.61
CA ASN A 91 10.86 9.91 0.34
C ASN A 91 10.02 9.03 -0.61
N CYS A 92 9.18 9.65 -1.44
CA CYS A 92 8.48 9.01 -2.54
C CYS A 92 8.93 9.66 -3.84
N ASN A 93 9.21 8.87 -4.88
CA ASN A 93 9.53 9.41 -6.19
C ASN A 93 8.44 9.04 -7.20
N PHE A 94 7.67 10.05 -7.58
CA PHE A 94 6.59 9.95 -8.56
C PHE A 94 6.98 10.49 -9.96
N THR A 95 8.26 10.53 -10.31
CA THR A 95 8.69 10.93 -11.66
C THR A 95 8.13 10.01 -12.76
N GLY A 96 7.79 10.58 -13.92
CA GLY A 96 7.54 9.82 -15.15
C GLY A 96 6.08 9.74 -15.64
N ILE A 97 5.08 10.15 -14.84
CA ILE A 97 3.66 10.13 -15.26
C ILE A 97 2.87 11.32 -14.65
N PRO A 98 3.12 12.57 -15.07
CA PRO A 98 2.51 13.75 -14.43
C PRO A 98 1.03 13.95 -14.73
N THR A 99 0.46 13.24 -15.71
CA THR A 99 -0.91 13.45 -16.20
C THR A 99 -1.88 12.34 -15.78
N GLN A 100 -1.48 11.44 -14.88
CA GLN A 100 -2.37 10.42 -14.31
C GLN A 100 -2.23 10.47 -12.80
N ASP A 101 -2.80 11.51 -12.21
CA ASP A 101 -2.73 11.80 -10.79
C ASP A 101 -4.13 12.05 -10.22
N ASN A 102 -4.69 11.01 -9.61
CA ASN A 102 -5.86 11.12 -8.75
C ASN A 102 -5.50 10.84 -7.28
N GLY A 103 -4.30 11.28 -6.90
CA GLY A 103 -3.78 11.17 -5.56
C GLY A 103 -2.75 10.05 -5.36
N ALA A 104 -2.31 9.92 -4.11
CA ALA A 104 -1.36 8.90 -3.71
C ALA A 104 -1.73 8.33 -2.34
N ILE A 105 -1.60 7.01 -2.22
CA ILE A 105 -1.62 6.32 -0.94
C ILE A 105 -0.18 6.21 -0.46
N VAL A 106 0.07 6.74 0.72
CA VAL A 106 1.37 6.64 1.39
C VAL A 106 1.19 5.86 2.67
N VAL A 107 2.01 4.82 2.86
CA VAL A 107 2.01 4.00 4.07
C VAL A 107 3.41 3.92 4.65
N ASP A 108 3.55 4.38 5.89
CA ASP A 108 4.75 4.24 6.68
C ASP A 108 4.86 2.83 7.26
N VAL A 109 5.66 1.98 6.62
CA VAL A 109 5.91 0.60 7.09
C VAL A 109 6.67 0.62 8.41
N THR A 110 7.63 1.54 8.56
CA THR A 110 8.33 1.77 9.83
C THR A 110 8.13 3.20 10.34
N GLY A 111 7.96 3.39 11.64
CA GLY A 111 7.70 4.68 12.28
C GLY A 111 7.33 4.54 13.75
N ALA A 112 6.91 5.65 14.36
CA ALA A 112 6.45 5.69 15.76
C ALA A 112 4.93 5.74 15.91
N SER A 113 4.17 5.99 14.85
CA SER A 113 2.70 5.99 14.86
C SER A 113 2.14 4.59 15.08
N ASN A 114 0.91 4.49 15.57
CA ASN A 114 0.20 3.23 15.77
C ASN A 114 -0.08 2.53 14.41
N PRO A 115 0.18 1.22 14.23
CA PRO A 115 0.87 0.28 15.13
C PRO A 115 2.38 0.53 15.23
N VAL A 116 2.97 0.59 16.44
CA VAL A 116 4.39 0.99 16.60
C VAL A 116 5.39 -0.07 16.11
N TRP A 117 5.84 0.04 14.86
CA TRP A 117 6.97 -0.70 14.27
C TRP A 117 8.08 0.26 13.88
N THR A 118 9.12 0.37 14.70
CA THR A 118 10.23 1.31 14.44
C THR A 118 11.22 0.81 13.40
N THR A 119 11.30 -0.51 13.18
CA THR A 119 12.24 -1.15 12.25
C THR A 119 11.59 -2.31 11.53
N LEU A 120 12.06 -2.59 10.32
CA LEU A 120 11.80 -3.83 9.58
C LEU A 120 13.07 -4.68 9.66
N LEU A 121 13.00 -5.85 10.29
CA LEU A 121 14.19 -6.63 10.61
C LEU A 121 14.91 -7.09 9.34
N GLY A 122 16.23 -7.27 9.45
CA GLY A 122 17.02 -7.92 8.41
C GLY A 122 16.74 -9.42 8.34
N SER A 123 16.80 -9.99 7.13
CA SER A 123 16.71 -11.43 6.93
C SER A 123 17.99 -12.13 7.38
N THR A 124 17.85 -13.07 8.31
CA THR A 124 18.94 -13.93 8.81
C THR A 124 18.79 -15.38 8.35
N GLY A 125 17.71 -15.71 7.63
CA GLY A 125 17.43 -17.01 7.07
C GLY A 125 16.00 -17.12 6.51
N PRO A 126 15.65 -18.27 5.91
CA PRO A 126 14.27 -18.54 5.48
C PRO A 126 13.31 -18.50 6.67
N GLY A 127 12.19 -17.79 6.53
CA GLY A 127 11.15 -17.73 7.56
C GLY A 127 11.44 -16.77 8.72
N THR A 128 12.46 -15.90 8.64
CA THR A 128 12.68 -14.87 9.65
C THR A 128 11.44 -13.97 9.76
N THR A 129 10.82 -14.00 10.93
CA THR A 129 9.66 -13.18 11.27
C THR A 129 10.02 -11.70 11.21
N ASP A 130 9.02 -10.85 10.95
CA ASP A 130 9.14 -9.38 10.98
C ASP A 130 10.08 -8.77 9.92
N THR A 131 10.40 -9.53 8.87
CA THR A 131 11.17 -9.06 7.71
C THR A 131 10.27 -8.70 6.52
N TYR A 132 9.02 -9.15 6.53
CA TYR A 132 8.08 -9.01 5.41
C TYR A 132 6.69 -8.61 5.87
N GLY A 133 5.82 -8.31 4.91
CA GLY A 133 4.43 -7.96 5.16
C GLY A 133 3.71 -7.59 3.89
N PHE A 134 2.54 -6.99 4.06
CA PHE A 134 1.81 -6.38 2.95
C PHE A 134 1.12 -5.07 3.32
N VAL A 135 0.87 -4.28 2.29
CA VAL A 135 -0.11 -3.19 2.28
C VAL A 135 -1.25 -3.60 1.37
N ARG A 136 -2.49 -3.39 1.79
CA ARG A 136 -3.67 -3.63 0.96
C ARG A 136 -4.62 -2.45 1.03
N PHE A 137 -5.19 -2.09 -0.11
CA PHE A 137 -6.16 -1.01 -0.21
C PHE A 137 -7.12 -1.27 -1.36
N THR A 138 -8.22 -0.53 -1.39
CA THR A 138 -9.27 -0.70 -2.40
C THR A 138 -9.48 0.58 -3.17
N THR A 139 -9.68 0.45 -4.47
CA THR A 139 -10.04 1.55 -5.37
C THR A 139 -11.33 1.25 -6.11
N LYS A 140 -11.87 2.29 -6.74
CA LYS A 140 -13.01 2.24 -7.63
C LYS A 140 -12.59 2.74 -9.01
N VAL A 141 -12.94 2.02 -10.06
CA VAL A 141 -12.78 2.48 -11.44
C VAL A 141 -13.82 3.56 -11.71
N ASN A 142 -13.37 4.69 -12.27
CA ASN A 142 -14.27 5.79 -12.59
C ASN A 142 -15.29 5.38 -13.67
N PRO A 143 -16.51 5.97 -13.66
CA PRO A 143 -17.57 5.69 -14.65
C PRO A 143 -17.19 6.04 -16.09
#